data_AF-A0A4W6FV54-F1
#
_entry.id   AF-A0A4W6FV54-F1
#
_cell.length_a   1.000
_cell.length_b   1.000
_cell.length_c   1.000
_cell.angle_alpha   90.00
_cell.angle_beta   90.00
_cell.angle_gamma   90.00
#
_symmetry.space_group_name_H-M   'P 1'
#
loop_
_entity.id
_entity.type
_entity.pdbx_description
1 polymer ?
#
loop_
_entity_poly.entity_id
_entity_poly.type
_entity_poly.pdbx_seq_one_letter_code
_entity_poly.pdbx_strand_id
1 'polypeptide(L)'
;MKPTLVLLQLQCLLCVFVGVCVPSITGSLPHALPWHVSCPVRCVCQIKPWFSPDSVYHEAPTVDCNDLLLTKLPLPIPPNTHTLRLQSNLLSELDTAVLHGLTNLTDLDLSQNRFSHVRTITQSSSLPSLLSLHLEENHLSHLPRLPSPHCQLCRNSF
;
A
#
# COMPACT_ATOMS: atom_id res chain seq x y z
N MET A 1 43.48 -22.22 -6.22
CA MET A 1 44.05 -23.50 -5.73
C MET A 1 43.32 -23.95 -4.46
N LYS A 2 42.31 -24.81 -4.62
CA LYS A 2 41.96 -25.92 -3.71
C LYS A 2 40.92 -26.80 -4.42
N PRO A 3 41.21 -28.10 -4.68
CA PRO A 3 40.43 -28.99 -5.54
C PRO A 3 39.52 -29.95 -4.73
N THR A 4 38.98 -30.97 -5.43
CA THR A 4 38.10 -32.11 -5.03
C THR A 4 36.60 -31.78 -5.04
N LEU A 5 35.81 -32.13 -6.07
CA LEU A 5 35.54 -33.44 -6.72
C LEU A 5 34.86 -34.44 -5.77
N VAL A 6 33.53 -34.35 -5.67
CA VAL A 6 32.67 -35.51 -5.39
C VAL A 6 31.66 -35.58 -6.53
N LEU A 7 31.93 -36.54 -7.40
CA LEU A 7 31.13 -36.95 -8.54
C LEU A 7 29.97 -37.83 -8.04
N LEU A 8 28.86 -37.81 -8.78
CA LEU A 8 27.78 -38.79 -8.80
C LEU A 8 26.86 -38.81 -7.56
N GLN A 9 25.60 -38.44 -7.77
CA GLN A 9 24.50 -39.40 -7.59
C GLN A 9 23.46 -39.21 -8.70
N LEU A 10 23.72 -39.93 -9.79
CA LEU A 10 22.72 -40.43 -10.71
C LEU A 10 21.93 -41.51 -9.95
N GLN A 11 20.79 -41.15 -9.35
CA GLN A 11 19.84 -42.15 -8.85
C GLN A 11 18.41 -41.64 -9.07
N CYS A 12 18.04 -41.49 -10.35
CA CYS A 12 16.65 -41.60 -10.74
C CYS A 12 16.37 -43.10 -10.95
N LEU A 13 15.23 -43.57 -10.44
CA LEU A 13 14.75 -44.96 -10.34
C LEU A 13 15.37 -45.82 -9.24
N LEU A 14 14.61 -46.02 -8.17
CA LEU A 14 14.06 -47.35 -7.84
C LEU A 14 12.99 -47.24 -6.73
N CYS A 15 11.77 -47.65 -7.11
CA CYS A 15 10.68 -48.31 -6.36
C CYS A 15 10.44 -47.95 -4.88
N VAL A 16 9.25 -47.44 -4.54
CA VAL A 16 8.05 -48.22 -4.14
C VAL A 16 8.31 -49.14 -2.93
N PHE A 17 7.45 -48.98 -1.91
CA PHE A 17 7.29 -49.74 -0.66
C PHE A 17 7.96 -49.21 0.62
N VAL A 18 7.63 -47.99 1.04
CA VAL A 18 7.02 -47.76 2.38
C VAL A 18 6.14 -46.51 2.27
N GLY A 19 4.83 -46.67 2.45
CA GLY A 19 3.88 -45.58 2.27
C GLY A 19 3.95 -44.55 3.39
N VAL A 20 4.80 -43.53 3.24
CA VAL A 20 4.55 -42.14 3.68
C VAL A 20 5.45 -41.22 2.82
N CYS A 21 4.90 -40.60 1.77
CA CYS A 21 5.48 -39.37 1.22
C CYS A 21 4.80 -38.21 1.93
N VAL A 22 5.43 -37.67 2.96
CA VAL A 22 5.04 -36.33 3.44
C VAL A 22 5.42 -35.37 2.33
N PRO A 23 4.49 -34.62 1.72
CA PRO A 23 4.90 -33.52 0.86
C PRO A 23 5.57 -32.49 1.77
N SER A 24 6.90 -32.44 1.74
CA SER A 24 7.64 -31.26 2.17
C SER A 24 7.23 -30.15 1.21
N ILE A 25 6.20 -29.39 1.59
CA ILE A 25 5.86 -28.13 0.97
C ILE A 25 7.06 -27.23 1.22
N THR A 26 8.02 -27.21 0.28
CA THR A 26 8.94 -26.09 0.14
C THR A 26 8.12 -24.92 -0.38
N GLY A 27 7.23 -24.41 0.46
CA GLY A 27 6.60 -23.12 0.27
C GLY A 27 7.70 -22.10 0.48
N SER A 28 8.07 -21.40 -0.60
CA SER A 28 8.77 -20.12 -0.48
C SER A 28 8.01 -19.28 0.53
N LEU A 29 8.64 -19.00 1.67
CA LEU A 29 8.11 -18.11 2.69
C LEU A 29 7.82 -16.76 2.00
N PRO A 30 6.58 -16.26 1.97
CA PRO A 30 6.34 -14.93 1.44
C PRO A 30 7.14 -13.93 2.28
N HIS A 31 8.02 -13.18 1.61
CA HIS A 31 8.74 -12.05 2.19
C HIS A 31 7.75 -10.92 2.47
N ALA A 32 7.05 -11.01 3.59
CA ALA A 32 6.42 -9.86 4.22
C ALA A 32 6.20 -10.22 5.69
N LEU A 33 7.11 -9.77 6.55
CA LEU A 33 6.88 -9.81 8.00
C LEU A 33 5.58 -9.03 8.29
N PRO A 34 4.55 -9.64 8.91
CA PRO A 34 3.32 -8.94 9.20
C PRO A 34 3.62 -7.81 10.18
N TRP A 35 3.27 -6.60 9.78
CA TRP A 35 3.21 -5.46 10.68
C TRP A 35 2.17 -5.75 11.76
N HIS A 36 2.60 -5.86 13.02
CA HIS A 36 1.74 -6.23 14.15
C HIS A 36 0.95 -5.02 14.65
N VAL A 37 -0.01 -4.56 13.83
CA VAL A 37 -0.86 -3.39 14.10
C VAL A 37 -2.33 -3.72 13.90
N SER A 38 -3.21 -3.00 14.61
CA SER A 38 -4.65 -3.08 14.38
C SER A 38 -4.97 -2.54 12.98
N CYS A 39 -5.27 -3.44 12.05
CA CYS A 39 -5.64 -3.10 10.68
C CYS A 39 -7.16 -2.93 10.56
N PRO A 40 -7.67 -1.98 9.75
CA PRO A 40 -9.10 -1.88 9.50
C PRO A 40 -9.67 -3.17 8.90
N VAL A 41 -10.90 -3.51 9.25
CA VAL A 41 -11.56 -4.74 8.80
C VAL A 41 -11.67 -4.71 7.27
N ARG A 42 -11.29 -5.82 6.62
CA ARG A 42 -11.23 -6.02 5.14
C ARG A 42 -10.06 -5.35 4.43
N CYS A 43 -9.27 -4.51 5.10
CA CYS A 43 -8.04 -3.96 4.53
C CYS A 43 -6.85 -4.90 4.77
N VAL A 44 -5.78 -4.67 4.01
CA VAL A 44 -4.52 -5.40 4.14
C VAL A 44 -3.42 -4.43 4.56
N CYS A 45 -2.83 -4.65 5.73
CA CYS A 45 -1.73 -3.85 6.26
C CYS A 45 -0.41 -4.60 6.10
N GLN A 46 0.57 -4.01 5.42
CA GLN A 46 1.84 -4.64 5.11
C GLN A 46 2.93 -3.61 4.80
N ILE A 47 4.19 -4.01 4.90
CA ILE A 47 5.31 -3.22 4.39
C ILE A 47 5.44 -3.46 2.88
N LYS A 48 5.42 -2.39 2.08
CA LYS A 48 5.64 -2.45 0.62
C LYS A 48 6.81 -1.56 0.20
N PRO A 49 7.42 -1.85 -0.95
CA PRO A 49 8.30 -0.90 -1.64
C PRO A 49 7.61 0.44 -1.86
N TRP A 50 8.32 1.52 -1.54
CA TRP A 50 7.95 2.90 -1.83
C TRP A 50 9.16 3.62 -2.42
N PHE A 51 8.92 4.53 -3.36
CA PHE A 51 9.97 5.31 -3.99
C PHE A 51 9.79 6.77 -3.66
N SER A 52 10.85 7.39 -3.14
CA SER A 52 10.85 8.83 -2.90
C SER A 52 10.76 9.61 -4.22
N PRO A 53 10.45 10.92 -4.18
CA PRO A 53 10.48 11.76 -5.38
C PRO A 53 11.83 11.73 -6.12
N ASP A 54 12.94 11.52 -5.38
CA ASP A 54 14.29 11.35 -5.94
C ASP A 54 14.56 9.91 -6.44
N SER A 55 13.51 9.10 -6.59
CA SER A 55 13.55 7.70 -7.05
C SER A 55 14.35 6.76 -6.15
N VAL A 56 14.50 7.09 -4.86
CA VAL A 56 15.22 6.25 -3.89
C VAL A 56 14.26 5.18 -3.35
N TYR A 57 14.72 3.92 -3.31
CA TYR A 57 13.95 2.81 -2.74
C TYR A 57 13.86 2.92 -1.22
N HIS A 58 12.67 2.71 -0.71
CA HIS A 58 12.34 2.63 0.71
C HIS A 58 11.29 1.54 0.96
N GLU A 59 11.13 1.18 2.23
CA GLU A 59 10.04 0.33 2.69
C GLU A 59 9.04 1.18 3.47
N ALA A 60 7.79 1.14 3.05
CA ALA A 60 6.72 1.97 3.61
C ALA A 60 5.59 1.11 4.16
N PRO A 61 5.11 1.43 5.36
CA PRO A 61 3.89 0.84 5.88
C PRO A 61 2.66 1.27 5.09
N THR A 62 2.04 0.28 4.47
CA THR A 62 0.94 0.46 3.54
C THR A 62 -0.34 -0.16 4.11
N VAL A 63 -1.41 0.63 4.08
CA VAL A 63 -2.79 0.18 4.33
C VAL A 63 -3.52 0.15 3.00
N ASP A 64 -3.85 -1.05 2.54
CA ASP A 64 -4.51 -1.30 1.25
C ASP A 64 -5.98 -1.62 1.46
N CYS A 65 -6.87 -0.71 1.04
CA CYS A 65 -8.33 -0.79 1.19
C CYS A 65 -9.04 -0.59 -0.16
N ASN A 66 -8.39 -0.95 -1.25
CA ASN A 66 -8.94 -0.81 -2.61
C ASN A 66 -10.16 -1.73 -2.84
N ASP A 67 -11.10 -1.29 -3.67
CA ASP A 67 -12.24 -2.11 -4.16
C ASP A 67 -13.16 -2.68 -3.07
N LEU A 68 -13.36 -1.93 -1.97
CA LEU A 68 -14.14 -2.40 -0.82
C LEU A 68 -15.55 -1.80 -0.73
N LEU A 69 -15.95 -1.00 -1.72
CA LEU A 69 -17.22 -0.23 -1.77
C LEU A 69 -17.39 0.71 -0.58
N LEU A 70 -16.29 1.29 -0.10
CA LEU A 70 -16.28 2.16 1.07
C LEU A 70 -16.94 3.49 0.77
N THR A 71 -17.90 3.87 1.61
CA THR A 71 -18.53 5.21 1.61
C THR A 71 -17.96 6.13 2.69
N LYS A 72 -17.17 5.57 3.62
CA LYS A 72 -16.47 6.27 4.70
C LYS A 72 -15.09 5.66 4.92
N LEU A 73 -14.19 6.40 5.58
CA LEU A 73 -12.88 5.88 5.97
C LEU A 73 -13.03 4.67 6.91
N PRO A 74 -12.29 3.57 6.67
CA PRO A 74 -12.31 2.40 7.53
C PRO A 74 -11.47 2.67 8.78
N LEU A 75 -11.94 2.25 9.96
CA LEU A 75 -11.27 2.49 11.24
C LEU A 75 -11.00 1.18 11.99
N PRO A 76 -9.95 1.11 12.84
CA PRO A 76 -8.91 2.13 13.05
C PRO A 76 -7.80 2.05 11.98
N ILE A 77 -7.36 3.19 11.44
CA ILE A 77 -6.17 3.26 10.57
C ILE A 77 -4.93 3.39 11.47
N PRO A 78 -3.88 2.56 11.28
CA PRO A 78 -2.63 2.70 12.03
C PRO A 78 -2.02 4.11 11.88
N PRO A 79 -1.59 4.76 12.98
CA PRO A 79 -1.05 6.13 12.92
C PRO A 79 0.30 6.24 12.19
N ASN A 80 1.04 5.13 12.09
CA ASN A 80 2.34 5.06 11.41
C ASN A 80 2.21 4.73 9.90
N THR A 81 1.00 4.79 9.35
CA THR A 81 0.73 4.57 7.92
C THR A 81 1.46 5.63 7.10
N HIS A 82 2.28 5.18 6.14
CA HIS A 82 2.93 6.06 5.16
C HIS A 82 2.15 6.09 3.84
N THR A 83 1.61 4.94 3.43
CA THR A 83 0.83 4.82 2.20
C THR A 83 -0.58 4.33 2.52
N LEU A 84 -1.60 5.10 2.13
CA LEU A 84 -3.00 4.73 2.28
C LEU A 84 -3.66 4.63 0.90
N ARG A 85 -4.15 3.43 0.57
CA ARG A 85 -4.78 3.15 -0.72
C ARG A 85 -6.27 2.92 -0.55
N LEU A 86 -7.06 3.77 -1.17
CA LEU A 86 -8.53 3.78 -1.12
C LEU A 86 -9.12 3.86 -2.54
N GLN A 87 -8.36 3.41 -3.54
CA GLN A 87 -8.77 3.41 -4.93
C GLN A 87 -10.04 2.59 -5.15
N SER A 88 -10.87 3.00 -6.12
CA SER A 88 -12.06 2.26 -6.57
C SER A 88 -13.07 2.04 -5.44
N ASN A 89 -13.37 3.12 -4.72
CA ASN A 89 -14.37 3.16 -3.66
C ASN A 89 -15.47 4.19 -3.97
N LEU A 90 -16.33 4.48 -3.00
CA LEU A 90 -17.49 5.36 -3.14
C LEU A 90 -17.36 6.61 -2.26
N LEU A 91 -16.12 7.01 -1.93
CA LEU A 91 -15.85 8.14 -1.04
C LEU A 91 -16.14 9.45 -1.76
N SER A 92 -16.83 10.36 -1.08
CA SER A 92 -17.06 11.74 -1.54
C SER A 92 -16.52 12.79 -0.56
N GLU A 93 -16.16 12.35 0.65
CA GLU A 93 -15.59 13.16 1.72
C GLU A 93 -14.65 12.31 2.58
N LEU A 94 -13.77 12.98 3.32
CA LEU A 94 -12.87 12.35 4.28
C LEU A 94 -13.09 12.97 5.66
N ASP A 95 -12.97 12.15 6.69
CA ASP A 95 -12.96 12.62 8.06
C ASP A 95 -11.59 13.26 8.37
N THR A 96 -11.57 14.59 8.48
CA THR A 96 -10.35 15.37 8.70
C THR A 96 -9.70 15.09 10.05
N ALA A 97 -10.48 14.67 11.06
CA ALA A 97 -9.94 14.32 12.37
C ALA A 97 -9.10 13.04 12.29
N VAL A 98 -9.52 12.07 11.48
CA VAL A 98 -8.77 10.83 11.23
C VAL A 98 -7.49 11.15 10.47
N LEU A 99 -7.56 11.96 9.41
CA LEU A 99 -6.39 12.33 8.61
C LEU A 99 -5.34 13.09 9.42
N HIS A 100 -5.75 13.95 10.34
CA HIS A 100 -4.84 14.67 11.23
C HIS A 100 -4.01 13.72 12.13
N GLY A 101 -4.53 12.52 12.42
CA GLY A 101 -3.79 11.49 13.15
C GLY A 101 -2.72 10.77 12.31
N LEU A 102 -2.72 10.93 10.99
CA LEU A 102 -1.82 10.26 10.05
C LEU A 102 -0.64 11.16 9.69
N THR A 103 0.14 11.56 10.68
CA THR A 103 1.23 12.54 10.51
C THR A 103 2.36 12.08 9.61
N ASN A 104 2.50 10.77 9.40
CA ASN A 104 3.54 10.17 8.55
C ASN A 104 3.04 9.84 7.14
N LEU A 105 1.79 10.19 6.80
CA LEU A 105 1.22 9.85 5.50
C LEU A 105 1.92 10.65 4.39
N THR A 106 2.64 9.96 3.52
CA THR A 106 3.34 10.54 2.36
C THR A 106 2.56 10.34 1.07
N ASP A 107 1.78 9.26 0.97
CA ASP A 107 1.09 8.87 -0.26
C ASP A 107 -0.35 8.47 0.03
N LEU A 108 -1.28 9.18 -0.59
CA LEU A 108 -2.72 8.96 -0.47
C LEU A 108 -3.32 8.73 -1.84
N ASP A 109 -3.90 7.55 -2.04
CA ASP A 109 -4.58 7.19 -3.27
C ASP A 109 -6.10 7.17 -3.09
N LEU A 110 -6.76 8.15 -3.73
CA LEU A 110 -8.21 8.33 -3.76
C LEU A 110 -8.74 8.27 -5.21
N SER A 111 -7.97 7.68 -6.13
CA SER A 111 -8.40 7.51 -7.52
C SER A 111 -9.71 6.70 -7.61
N GLN A 112 -10.51 6.92 -8.65
CA GLN A 112 -11.77 6.20 -8.89
C GLN A 112 -12.73 6.25 -7.70
N ASN A 113 -12.93 7.44 -7.14
CA ASN A 113 -13.91 7.72 -6.09
C ASN A 113 -14.94 8.76 -6.60
N ARG A 114 -15.67 9.42 -5.69
CA ARG A 114 -16.75 10.35 -6.00
C ARG A 114 -16.48 11.78 -5.51
N PHE A 115 -15.22 12.17 -5.36
CA PHE A 115 -14.87 13.51 -4.91
C PHE A 115 -15.24 14.55 -5.97
N SER A 116 -15.99 15.57 -5.57
CA SER A 116 -16.38 16.70 -6.43
C SER A 116 -15.57 17.97 -6.16
N HIS A 117 -15.01 18.07 -4.95
CA HIS A 117 -14.26 19.24 -4.50
C HIS A 117 -13.02 18.80 -3.72
N VAL A 118 -11.85 19.31 -4.12
CA VAL A 118 -10.60 18.96 -3.43
C VAL A 118 -10.45 19.66 -2.09
N ARG A 119 -11.17 20.76 -1.85
CA ARG A 119 -11.21 21.42 -0.52
C ARG A 119 -11.65 20.47 0.60
N THR A 120 -12.46 19.46 0.29
CA THR A 120 -12.88 18.43 1.25
C THR A 120 -11.71 17.54 1.70
N ILE A 121 -10.63 17.48 0.90
CA ILE A 121 -9.46 16.63 1.11
C ILE A 121 -8.30 17.45 1.69
N THR A 122 -8.13 18.69 1.21
CA THR A 122 -6.93 19.51 1.43
C THR A 122 -7.21 20.74 2.29
N GLN A 123 -8.18 20.70 3.22
CA GLN A 123 -8.25 21.71 4.29
C GLN A 123 -6.87 21.73 4.96
N SER A 124 -6.14 22.83 4.74
CA SER A 124 -4.72 22.88 4.35
C SER A 124 -3.69 22.59 5.45
N SER A 125 -4.02 21.77 6.44
CA SER A 125 -3.15 21.46 7.58
C SER A 125 -3.30 20.04 8.14
N SER A 126 -4.15 19.19 7.55
CA SER A 126 -4.38 17.83 8.09
C SER A 126 -3.29 16.82 7.74
N LEU A 127 -2.54 17.04 6.66
CA LEU A 127 -1.57 16.07 6.12
C LEU A 127 -0.20 16.75 5.90
N PRO A 128 0.60 16.93 6.96
CA PRO A 128 1.82 17.74 6.91
C PRO A 128 2.94 17.12 6.07
N SER A 129 2.94 15.80 5.91
CA SER A 129 4.00 15.04 5.23
C SER A 129 3.59 14.51 3.85
N LEU A 130 2.42 14.91 3.34
CA LEU A 130 1.91 14.39 2.08
C LEU A 130 2.76 14.88 0.89
N LEU A 131 3.26 13.93 0.11
CA LEU A 131 4.07 14.15 -1.08
C LEU A 131 3.26 13.84 -2.36
N SER A 132 2.46 12.78 -2.32
CA SER A 132 1.67 12.29 -3.45
C SER A 132 0.19 12.20 -3.09
N LEU A 133 -0.66 12.77 -3.94
CA LEU A 133 -2.12 12.69 -3.83
C LEU A 133 -2.71 12.32 -5.19
N HIS A 134 -3.29 11.12 -5.26
CA HIS A 134 -3.93 10.59 -6.46
C HIS A 134 -5.44 10.83 -6.40
N LEU A 135 -5.97 11.46 -7.45
CA LEU A 135 -7.37 11.92 -7.56
C LEU A 135 -7.96 11.66 -8.95
N GLU A 136 -7.28 10.84 -9.76
CA GLU A 136 -7.69 10.45 -11.09
C GLU A 136 -9.09 9.82 -11.05
N GLU A 137 -9.87 9.99 -12.12
CA GLU A 137 -11.20 9.38 -12.27
C GLU A 137 -12.19 9.72 -11.12
N ASN A 138 -12.11 10.94 -10.59
CA ASN A 138 -13.12 11.53 -9.70
C ASN A 138 -14.04 12.51 -10.45
N HIS A 139 -14.96 13.17 -9.74
CA HIS A 139 -15.90 14.17 -10.30
C HIS A 139 -15.43 15.62 -10.09
N LEU A 140 -14.11 15.83 -10.13
CA LEU A 140 -13.51 17.13 -9.84
C LEU A 140 -13.76 18.12 -10.99
N SER A 141 -14.40 19.23 -10.70
CA SER A 141 -14.59 20.32 -11.67
C SER A 141 -13.39 21.28 -11.72
N HIS A 142 -12.63 21.37 -10.62
CA HIS A 142 -11.47 22.24 -10.49
C HIS A 142 -10.42 21.60 -9.58
N LEU A 143 -9.16 21.76 -9.95
CA LEU A 143 -8.02 21.40 -9.09
C LEU A 143 -7.85 22.46 -7.98
N PRO A 144 -7.41 22.06 -6.77
CA PRO A 144 -7.12 23.01 -5.71
C PRO A 144 -5.90 23.84 -6.09
N ARG A 145 -5.90 25.11 -5.68
CA ARG A 145 -4.63 25.84 -5.50
C ARG A 145 -4.05 25.39 -4.16
N LEU A 146 -3.25 24.33 -4.18
CA LEU A 146 -2.55 23.84 -2.98
C LEU A 146 -1.50 24.88 -2.55
N PRO A 147 -1.47 25.29 -1.26
CA PRO A 147 -0.49 26.26 -0.77
C PRO A 147 0.88 25.64 -0.42
N SER A 148 1.35 24.60 -1.12
CA SER A 148 2.64 23.96 -0.82
C SER A 148 3.43 23.56 -2.09
N PRO A 149 4.76 23.78 -2.12
CA PRO A 149 5.64 23.27 -3.18
C PRO A 149 5.90 21.76 -3.12
N HIS A 150 5.34 21.03 -2.14
CA HIS A 150 5.66 19.61 -1.88
C HIS A 150 4.72 18.59 -2.53
N CYS A 151 3.56 19.00 -3.05
CA CYS A 151 2.68 18.08 -3.79
C CYS A 151 3.13 18.01 -5.25
N GLN A 152 4.20 17.25 -5.51
CA GLN A 152 4.83 17.17 -6.83
C GLN A 152 4.02 16.35 -7.85
N LEU A 153 3.03 15.58 -7.37
CA LEU A 153 2.37 14.53 -8.16
C LEU A 153 0.85 14.52 -8.03
N CYS A 154 0.19 15.68 -7.98
CA CYS A 154 -1.19 15.76 -8.50
C CYS A 154 -1.14 15.51 -10.02
N ARG A 155 -0.93 14.25 -10.43
CA ARG A 155 -0.78 13.87 -11.82
C ARG A 155 -2.17 13.86 -12.45
N ASN A 156 -2.36 14.72 -13.45
CA ASN A 156 -3.59 14.81 -14.21
C ASN A 156 -3.76 13.56 -15.08
N SER A 157 -4.94 12.94 -15.00
CA SER A 157 -5.59 12.32 -16.15
C SER A 157 -6.99 12.92 -16.22
N PHE A 158 -7.12 14.02 -16.97
CA PHE A 158 -8.41 14.51 -17.46
C PHE A 158 -8.86 13.66 -18.64
#